data_AF-A0A948B3F2-F1
#
_entry.id   AF-A0A948B3F2-F1
#
_cell.length_a   1.000
_cell.length_b   1.000
_cell.length_c   1.000
_cell.angle_alpha   90.00
_cell.angle_beta   90.00
_cell.angle_gamma   90.00
#
_symmetry.space_group_name_H-M   'P 1'
#
loop_
_entity.id
_entity.type
_entity.pdbx_description
1 polymer ?
#
loop_
_entity_poly.entity_id
_entity_poly.type
_entity_poly.pdbx_seq_one_letter_code
_entity_poly.pdbx_strand_id
1 'polypeptide(L)'
;MRIRILHIVLFAAAIAYADAFAVTTNLYHTNRVFRPIVFTNLGVTITAYQALTAAGQLTEVVGPTNIVINTNETRAIEYDVVGLGYDTANDAWESAVAAYQSCPSNHPGIIFDNVGWVKGTHQAYGDWGAFFWLMQNHVDFKTSITNIWISPNNRTNYITKVLVGSIGDYAPMENVVDVGPTNWADVTNFLGAGVSEDKVYKGDYRAFYELALGSIQKVAFTSDHGVLTDYNTDYAGSGGTVYNPRGWIKGGKNNPITHVKDSKITVDVTLCVKPAGLYYDLTGDGPIGALDFHKSGLTSSGSNQTFTITSEEKLPAQIDVLDDSISWSIDLSGGLTCRKENSGPHKIYVTWGQPGSGPTVKRVNKVCYTAWWQNTCEGIADSLQDMIAAETAFGPGNVDGWALLDGGSGDCDNQARCMKYTFEMLGAGAADVRLVRASSNAGQGNCLDLETRVVSNQTHYLIMDFDPSPTNYYWNAYEGSCEAANHYYAITPKKKEANDYEMLKTLGCIQYWVRTDVPPGTPPSWNVIEVFEEVPVP
;
A
#
# COMPACT_ATOMS: atom_id res chain seq x y z
N MET A 1 -84.06 -29.62 -18.36
CA MET A 1 -84.74 -28.65 -17.48
C MET A 1 -84.80 -29.24 -16.07
N ARG A 2 -84.43 -28.46 -15.05
CA ARG A 2 -84.22 -28.77 -13.62
C ARG A 2 -82.86 -29.39 -13.24
N ILE A 3 -82.03 -28.48 -12.72
CA ILE A 3 -80.78 -28.63 -11.99
C ILE A 3 -81.11 -29.09 -10.55
N ARG A 4 -80.36 -30.07 -10.03
CA ARG A 4 -80.17 -30.38 -8.60
C ARG A 4 -78.66 -30.38 -8.37
N ILE A 5 -78.13 -29.36 -7.68
CA ILE A 5 -77.65 -29.42 -6.28
C ILE A 5 -76.71 -30.62 -6.04
N LEU A 6 -75.40 -30.33 -6.07
CA LEU A 6 -74.43 -31.03 -5.25
C LEU A 6 -73.62 -29.96 -4.50
N HIS A 7 -73.68 -30.04 -3.17
CA HIS A 7 -73.00 -29.16 -2.23
C HIS A 7 -71.49 -29.37 -2.35
N ILE A 8 -70.75 -28.31 -2.67
CA ILE A 8 -69.32 -28.21 -2.36
C ILE A 8 -69.22 -27.50 -1.01
N VAL A 9 -68.66 -28.21 -0.05
CA VAL A 9 -68.34 -27.74 1.29
C VAL A 9 -67.30 -26.63 1.15
N LEU A 10 -67.71 -25.40 1.48
CA LEU A 10 -66.80 -24.28 1.74
C LEU A 10 -66.02 -24.61 3.02
N PHE A 11 -64.71 -24.86 2.90
CA PHE A 11 -63.80 -24.78 4.04
C PHE A 11 -63.50 -23.29 4.30
N ALA A 12 -64.10 -22.75 5.35
CA ALA A 12 -63.64 -21.53 5.98
C ALA A 12 -62.37 -21.86 6.78
N ALA A 13 -61.20 -21.61 6.21
CA ALA A 13 -59.96 -21.54 6.98
C ALA A 13 -59.88 -20.16 7.66
N ALA A 14 -59.77 -20.20 8.99
CA ALA A 14 -59.52 -19.03 9.81
C ALA A 14 -58.23 -18.34 9.36
N ILE A 15 -58.35 -17.08 8.94
CA ILE A 15 -57.21 -16.19 8.75
C ILE A 15 -56.69 -15.83 10.15
N ALA A 16 -55.75 -16.62 10.65
CA ALA A 16 -54.87 -16.17 11.71
C ALA A 16 -53.93 -15.12 11.11
N TYR A 17 -54.14 -13.85 11.49
CA TYR A 17 -53.15 -12.80 11.29
C TYR A 17 -51.90 -13.16 12.09
N ALA A 18 -50.95 -13.82 11.45
CA ALA A 18 -49.57 -13.85 11.90
C ALA A 18 -48.85 -12.70 11.19
N ASP A 19 -48.51 -11.65 11.95
CA ASP A 19 -47.48 -10.68 11.56
C ASP A 19 -46.13 -11.40 11.51
N ALA A 20 -45.92 -12.20 10.47
CA ALA A 20 -44.64 -12.77 10.15
C ALA A 20 -43.77 -11.65 9.55
N PHE A 21 -42.93 -11.05 10.39
CA PHE A 21 -41.84 -10.21 9.91
C PHE A 21 -40.97 -11.04 8.95
N ALA A 22 -40.78 -10.53 7.73
CA ALA A 22 -39.93 -11.16 6.73
C ALA A 22 -38.51 -11.31 7.28
N VAL A 23 -38.02 -12.55 7.34
CA VAL A 23 -36.63 -12.84 7.72
C VAL A 23 -35.73 -12.37 6.57
N THR A 24 -34.88 -11.40 6.87
CA THR A 24 -33.95 -10.79 5.90
C THR A 24 -32.78 -11.75 5.66
N THR A 25 -32.88 -12.63 4.65
CA THR A 25 -31.74 -13.43 4.16
C THR A 25 -31.27 -12.87 2.83
N ASN A 26 -30.44 -11.83 2.85
CA ASN A 26 -29.74 -11.36 1.65
C ASN A 26 -28.45 -12.17 1.49
N LEU A 27 -28.38 -12.99 0.43
CA LEU A 27 -27.18 -13.74 0.02
C LEU A 27 -26.46 -12.93 -1.08
N TYR A 28 -25.30 -12.35 -0.75
CA TYR A 28 -24.53 -11.55 -1.70
C TYR A 28 -23.46 -12.39 -2.40
N HIS A 29 -23.49 -12.45 -3.74
CA HIS A 29 -22.56 -13.25 -4.55
C HIS A 29 -21.21 -12.57 -4.89
N THR A 30 -20.92 -11.37 -4.38
CA THR A 30 -19.67 -10.65 -4.72
C THR A 30 -19.06 -9.91 -3.52
N ASN A 31 -17.73 -9.72 -3.53
CA ASN A 31 -16.97 -8.87 -2.59
C ASN A 31 -17.26 -7.38 -2.82
N ARG A 32 -18.52 -6.97 -2.73
CA ARG A 32 -18.99 -5.58 -2.90
C ARG A 32 -19.80 -5.17 -1.67
N VAL A 33 -19.63 -3.92 -1.26
CA VAL A 33 -20.34 -3.36 -0.11
C VAL A 33 -21.41 -2.39 -0.58
N PHE A 34 -22.63 -2.58 -0.09
CA PHE A 34 -23.80 -1.81 -0.49
C PHE A 34 -24.43 -1.09 0.71
N ARG A 35 -24.83 0.18 0.54
CA ARG A 35 -25.62 0.94 1.54
C ARG A 35 -27.09 1.04 1.11
N PRO A 36 -28.06 0.66 1.95
CA PRO A 36 -29.47 0.89 1.65
C PRO A 36 -29.81 2.39 1.68
N ILE A 37 -30.58 2.85 0.69
CA ILE A 37 -31.22 4.16 0.63
C ILE A 37 -32.72 3.92 0.77
N VAL A 38 -33.33 4.53 1.79
CA VAL A 38 -34.76 4.46 2.05
C VAL A 38 -35.40 5.77 1.56
N PHE A 39 -36.29 5.69 0.58
CA PHE A 39 -37.07 6.84 0.14
C PHE A 39 -38.29 7.02 1.04
N THR A 40 -38.31 8.11 1.82
CA THR A 40 -39.38 8.39 2.79
C THR A 40 -40.72 8.80 2.16
N ASN A 41 -40.76 9.07 0.86
CA ASN A 41 -41.94 9.65 0.17
C ASN A 41 -42.64 8.72 -0.83
N LEU A 42 -42.30 7.43 -0.92
CA LEU A 42 -42.83 6.55 -1.98
C LEU A 42 -44.16 5.84 -1.66
N GLY A 43 -44.81 6.15 -0.52
CA GLY A 43 -46.07 5.50 -0.13
C GLY A 43 -45.89 4.02 0.24
N VAL A 44 -46.99 3.34 0.59
CA VAL A 44 -46.98 1.95 1.07
C VAL A 44 -46.90 0.90 -0.05
N THR A 45 -47.13 1.29 -1.30
CA THR A 45 -47.03 0.38 -2.45
C THR A 45 -46.37 1.13 -3.60
N ILE A 46 -45.17 0.71 -3.98
CA ILE A 46 -44.39 1.34 -5.05
C ILE A 46 -44.73 0.61 -6.34
N THR A 47 -45.28 1.31 -7.33
CA THR A 47 -45.44 0.76 -8.68
C THR A 47 -44.09 0.66 -9.40
N ALA A 48 -43.96 -0.25 -10.36
CA ALA A 48 -42.77 -0.34 -11.22
C ALA A 48 -42.38 1.03 -11.83
N TYR A 49 -43.36 1.86 -12.19
CA TYR A 49 -43.14 3.23 -12.66
C TYR A 49 -42.51 4.14 -11.60
N GLN A 50 -42.97 4.07 -10.34
CA GLN A 50 -42.38 4.85 -9.24
C GLN A 50 -40.97 4.37 -8.90
N ALA A 51 -40.69 3.07 -8.99
CA ALA A 51 -39.33 2.52 -8.84
C ALA A 51 -38.39 3.04 -9.94
N LEU A 52 -38.84 3.02 -11.21
CA LEU A 52 -38.10 3.59 -12.36
C LEU A 52 -37.90 5.10 -12.22
N THR A 53 -38.91 5.82 -11.71
CA THR A 53 -38.84 7.27 -11.48
C THR A 53 -37.88 7.61 -10.35
N ALA A 54 -37.89 6.85 -9.24
CA ALA A 54 -36.98 7.00 -8.12
C ALA A 54 -35.52 6.68 -8.52
N ALA A 55 -35.31 5.69 -9.39
CA ALA A 55 -34.00 5.46 -10.00
C ALA A 55 -33.51 6.69 -10.79
N GLY A 56 -34.41 7.41 -11.47
CA GLY A 56 -34.12 8.69 -12.12
C GLY A 56 -33.81 9.85 -11.17
N GLN A 57 -34.15 9.74 -9.88
CA GLN A 57 -33.82 10.72 -8.84
C GLN A 57 -32.45 10.46 -8.19
N LEU A 58 -31.82 9.31 -8.44
CA LEU A 58 -30.49 9.00 -7.92
C LEU A 58 -29.46 9.88 -8.63
N THR A 59 -29.02 10.93 -7.96
CA THR A 59 -27.92 11.77 -8.44
C THR A 59 -26.63 10.93 -8.47
N GLU A 60 -25.85 11.07 -9.54
CA GLU A 60 -24.63 10.27 -9.85
C GLU A 60 -24.86 8.83 -10.33
N VAL A 61 -26.10 8.42 -10.59
CA VAL A 61 -26.37 7.31 -11.51
C VAL A 61 -26.20 7.83 -12.93
N VAL A 62 -25.27 7.26 -13.68
CA VAL A 62 -25.11 7.69 -15.06
C VAL A 62 -26.02 6.87 -15.95
N GLY A 63 -27.19 7.46 -16.23
CA GLY A 63 -28.26 6.87 -17.01
C GLY A 63 -28.99 5.75 -16.26
N PRO A 64 -30.26 5.46 -16.59
CA PRO A 64 -30.86 4.22 -16.11
C PRO A 64 -29.87 3.09 -16.43
N THR A 65 -29.51 2.27 -15.44
CA THR A 65 -29.02 0.93 -15.79
C THR A 65 -30.09 0.39 -16.72
N ASN A 66 -29.73 0.16 -17.98
CA ASN A 66 -30.60 -0.47 -18.97
C ASN A 66 -30.79 -1.93 -18.53
N ILE A 67 -31.41 -2.14 -17.37
CA ILE A 67 -32.12 -3.36 -17.06
C ILE A 67 -33.34 -3.29 -17.96
N VAL A 68 -33.18 -3.79 -19.17
CA VAL A 68 -34.32 -3.94 -20.07
C VAL A 68 -35.04 -5.18 -19.56
N ILE A 69 -36.01 -4.96 -18.67
CA ILE A 69 -36.97 -6.01 -18.33
C ILE A 69 -37.70 -6.32 -19.62
N ASN A 70 -37.56 -7.55 -20.09
CA ASN A 70 -38.32 -8.00 -21.24
C ASN A 70 -39.73 -8.30 -20.75
N THR A 71 -40.57 -7.27 -20.68
CA THR A 71 -41.95 -7.38 -20.16
C THR A 71 -42.79 -8.38 -20.93
N ASN A 72 -42.40 -8.72 -22.16
CA ASN A 72 -43.08 -9.71 -22.99
C ASN A 72 -42.67 -11.15 -22.64
N GLU A 73 -41.50 -11.34 -22.01
CA GLU A 73 -40.97 -12.66 -21.60
C GLU A 73 -41.10 -12.88 -20.09
N THR A 74 -41.26 -11.78 -19.34
CA THR A 74 -41.61 -11.76 -17.93
C THR A 74 -43.04 -12.26 -17.72
N ARG A 75 -43.23 -13.19 -16.78
CA ARG A 75 -44.54 -13.81 -16.48
C ARG A 75 -44.56 -14.34 -15.06
N ALA A 76 -45.75 -14.55 -14.51
CA ALA A 76 -45.90 -15.43 -13.36
C ALA A 76 -46.31 -16.82 -13.82
N ILE A 77 -45.86 -17.84 -13.11
CA ILE A 77 -46.24 -19.23 -13.32
C ILE A 77 -46.85 -19.72 -12.01
N GLU A 78 -48.11 -20.10 -12.09
CA GLU A 78 -48.86 -20.67 -10.98
C GLU A 78 -49.02 -22.17 -11.20
N TYR A 79 -48.75 -22.95 -10.17
CA TYR A 79 -48.99 -24.37 -10.13
C TYR A 79 -50.03 -24.63 -9.04
N ASP A 80 -51.11 -25.31 -9.39
CA ASP A 80 -52.17 -25.69 -8.47
C ASP A 80 -52.55 -27.15 -8.72
N VAL A 81 -52.29 -28.01 -7.75
CA VAL A 81 -52.55 -29.45 -7.84
C VAL A 81 -53.09 -29.99 -6.54
N VAL A 82 -54.03 -30.92 -6.69
CA VAL A 82 -54.59 -31.70 -5.59
C VAL A 82 -54.54 -33.18 -5.94
N GLY A 83 -53.96 -34.00 -5.07
CA GLY A 83 -54.09 -35.46 -5.08
C GLY A 83 -55.15 -35.87 -4.07
N LEU A 84 -56.14 -36.69 -4.45
CA LEU A 84 -57.23 -37.13 -3.58
C LEU A 84 -57.43 -38.64 -3.66
N GLY A 85 -57.89 -39.25 -2.55
CA GLY A 85 -58.37 -40.63 -2.55
C GLY A 85 -57.27 -41.68 -2.34
N TYR A 86 -56.22 -41.35 -1.59
CA TYR A 86 -55.08 -42.24 -1.37
C TYR A 86 -55.12 -42.90 0.02
N ASP A 87 -54.58 -44.11 0.12
CA ASP A 87 -54.56 -44.87 1.38
C ASP A 87 -53.59 -44.27 2.41
N THR A 88 -52.56 -43.55 1.95
CA THR A 88 -51.55 -42.92 2.82
C THR A 88 -51.28 -41.47 2.45
N ALA A 89 -50.85 -40.68 3.43
CA ALA A 89 -50.42 -39.30 3.22
C ALA A 89 -49.23 -39.20 2.24
N ASN A 90 -48.34 -40.22 2.23
CA ASN A 90 -47.19 -40.26 1.33
C ASN A 90 -47.62 -40.46 -0.12
N ASP A 91 -48.54 -41.39 -0.39
CA ASP A 91 -49.04 -41.64 -1.74
C ASP A 91 -49.81 -40.43 -2.28
N ALA A 92 -50.60 -39.77 -1.42
CA ALA A 92 -51.27 -38.51 -1.76
C ALA A 92 -50.25 -37.42 -2.15
N TRP A 93 -49.18 -37.28 -1.36
CA TRP A 93 -48.12 -36.31 -1.59
C TRP A 93 -47.33 -36.61 -2.88
N GLU A 94 -46.89 -37.85 -3.07
CA GLU A 94 -46.20 -38.29 -4.28
C GLU A 94 -47.05 -38.05 -5.54
N SER A 95 -48.37 -38.26 -5.46
CA SER A 95 -49.28 -37.91 -6.55
C SER A 95 -49.31 -36.41 -6.85
N ALA A 96 -49.44 -35.56 -5.83
CA ALA A 96 -49.46 -34.11 -6.02
C ALA A 96 -48.13 -33.61 -6.60
N VAL A 97 -47.00 -34.13 -6.11
CA VAL A 97 -45.65 -33.79 -6.59
C VAL A 97 -45.40 -34.33 -8.01
N ALA A 98 -45.90 -35.51 -8.37
CA ALA A 98 -45.77 -36.03 -9.72
C ALA A 98 -46.59 -35.20 -10.74
N ALA A 99 -47.71 -34.62 -10.30
CA ALA A 99 -48.62 -33.89 -11.18
C ALA A 99 -48.32 -32.38 -11.30
N TYR A 100 -47.72 -31.72 -10.30
CA TYR A 100 -47.59 -30.24 -10.31
C TYR A 100 -46.90 -29.70 -11.57
N GLN A 101 -45.83 -30.33 -12.05
CA GLN A 101 -45.12 -29.87 -13.25
C GLN A 101 -45.97 -29.91 -14.52
N SER A 102 -47.03 -30.72 -14.54
CA SER A 102 -47.95 -30.85 -15.67
C SER A 102 -49.11 -29.86 -15.65
N CYS A 103 -49.26 -29.08 -14.57
CA CYS A 103 -50.37 -28.14 -14.37
C CYS A 103 -49.94 -26.66 -14.22
N PRO A 104 -49.03 -26.10 -15.05
CA PRO A 104 -48.70 -24.68 -14.98
C PRO A 104 -49.81 -23.81 -15.61
N SER A 105 -50.23 -22.79 -14.89
CA SER A 105 -50.96 -21.63 -15.41
C SER A 105 -49.97 -20.49 -15.61
N ASN A 106 -49.75 -20.10 -16.87
CA ASN A 106 -48.89 -18.96 -17.20
C ASN A 106 -49.70 -17.67 -17.18
N HIS A 107 -49.14 -16.64 -16.58
CA HIS A 107 -49.67 -15.27 -16.50
C HIS A 107 -48.71 -14.31 -17.21
N PRO A 108 -48.75 -14.20 -18.56
CA PRO A 108 -47.79 -13.40 -19.33
C PRO A 108 -47.88 -11.91 -19.00
N GLY A 109 -46.73 -11.25 -18.83
CA GLY A 109 -46.65 -9.83 -18.55
C GLY A 109 -47.10 -9.40 -17.14
N ILE A 110 -47.41 -10.36 -16.26
CA ILE A 110 -47.87 -10.12 -14.89
C ILE A 110 -46.78 -10.58 -13.92
N ILE A 111 -46.52 -9.76 -12.90
CA ILE A 111 -45.64 -10.06 -11.76
C ILE A 111 -46.46 -9.88 -10.49
N PHE A 112 -46.41 -10.85 -9.58
CA PHE A 112 -47.08 -10.77 -8.28
C PHE A 112 -46.11 -10.37 -7.18
N ASP A 113 -46.54 -9.46 -6.30
CA ASP A 113 -45.73 -9.02 -5.15
C ASP A 113 -45.64 -10.08 -4.04
N ASN A 114 -46.56 -11.04 -4.05
CA ASN A 114 -46.77 -12.08 -3.04
C ASN A 114 -46.59 -13.47 -3.66
N VAL A 115 -45.41 -13.73 -4.21
CA VAL A 115 -45.03 -15.07 -4.67
C VAL A 115 -44.66 -15.97 -3.51
N GLY A 116 -44.79 -17.28 -3.69
CA GLY A 116 -44.66 -18.21 -2.60
C GLY A 116 -45.33 -19.53 -2.88
N TRP A 117 -45.54 -20.29 -1.82
CA TRP A 117 -46.14 -21.60 -1.92
C TRP A 117 -46.89 -21.97 -0.65
N VAL A 118 -47.84 -22.87 -0.84
CA VAL A 118 -48.72 -23.45 0.17
C VAL A 118 -48.83 -24.93 -0.16
N LYS A 119 -48.43 -25.79 0.78
CA LYS A 119 -48.47 -27.25 0.55
C LYS A 119 -48.80 -28.01 1.82
N GLY A 120 -49.41 -29.18 1.68
CA GLY A 120 -49.73 -30.03 2.81
C GLY A 120 -50.47 -31.31 2.45
N THR A 121 -50.68 -32.15 3.47
CA THR A 121 -51.52 -33.35 3.40
C THR A 121 -52.66 -33.27 4.41
N HIS A 122 -53.79 -33.90 4.08
CA HIS A 122 -54.97 -33.93 4.93
C HIS A 122 -55.73 -35.26 4.79
N GLN A 123 -56.31 -35.75 5.88
CA GLN A 123 -57.14 -36.96 5.85
C GLN A 123 -58.61 -36.59 6.04
N ALA A 124 -59.48 -37.12 5.19
CA ALA A 124 -60.92 -36.97 5.30
C ALA A 124 -61.63 -38.29 4.95
N TYR A 125 -62.59 -38.70 5.79
CA TYR A 125 -63.43 -39.90 5.57
C TYR A 125 -62.68 -41.22 5.35
N GLY A 126 -61.45 -41.33 5.88
CA GLY A 126 -60.60 -42.52 5.72
C GLY A 126 -59.51 -42.35 4.67
N ASP A 127 -59.71 -41.45 3.71
CA ASP A 127 -58.79 -41.24 2.59
C ASP A 127 -57.88 -40.03 2.83
N TRP A 128 -56.68 -40.09 2.27
CA TRP A 128 -55.71 -39.01 2.25
C TRP A 128 -55.80 -38.19 0.96
N GLY A 129 -55.61 -36.89 1.13
CA GLY A 129 -55.36 -35.94 0.06
C GLY A 129 -54.13 -35.10 0.33
N ALA A 130 -53.59 -34.51 -0.73
CA ALA A 130 -52.50 -33.55 -0.69
C ALA A 130 -52.83 -32.36 -1.59
N PHE A 131 -52.40 -31.18 -1.20
CA PHE A 131 -52.50 -29.97 -2.01
C PHE A 131 -51.12 -29.34 -2.17
N PHE A 132 -50.89 -28.77 -3.34
CA PHE A 132 -49.68 -28.04 -3.68
C PHE A 132 -50.04 -26.83 -4.53
N TRP A 133 -49.82 -25.64 -3.97
CA TRP A 133 -49.91 -24.38 -4.67
C TRP A 133 -48.54 -23.68 -4.65
N LEU A 134 -48.09 -23.22 -5.80
CA LEU A 134 -46.83 -22.49 -5.97
C LEU A 134 -47.03 -21.38 -6.99
N MET A 135 -46.75 -20.15 -6.61
CA MET A 135 -46.67 -19.00 -7.50
C MET A 135 -45.21 -18.56 -7.61
N GLN A 136 -44.69 -18.54 -8.84
CA GLN A 136 -43.35 -18.06 -9.17
C GLN A 136 -43.42 -16.88 -10.12
N ASN A 137 -42.57 -15.89 -9.91
CA ASN A 137 -42.29 -14.88 -10.92
C ASN A 137 -41.12 -15.36 -11.75
N HIS A 138 -41.32 -15.41 -13.07
CA HIS A 138 -40.28 -15.54 -14.07
C HIS A 138 -39.99 -14.14 -14.60
N VAL A 139 -38.84 -13.59 -14.26
CA VAL A 139 -38.40 -12.30 -14.77
C VAL A 139 -37.30 -12.53 -15.79
N ASP A 140 -37.55 -12.12 -17.03
CA ASP A 140 -36.53 -12.04 -18.06
C ASP A 140 -36.07 -10.58 -18.17
N PHE A 141 -34.77 -10.38 -18.04
CA PHE A 141 -34.17 -9.06 -18.17
C PHE A 141 -32.77 -9.13 -18.75
N LYS A 142 -32.37 -8.04 -19.39
CA LYS A 142 -31.02 -7.87 -19.91
C LYS A 142 -30.25 -6.94 -19.01
N THR A 143 -29.00 -7.27 -18.70
CA THR A 143 -28.08 -6.33 -18.04
C THR A 143 -27.04 -5.86 -19.05
N SER A 144 -26.33 -4.78 -18.73
CA SER A 144 -25.21 -4.34 -19.58
C SER A 144 -24.13 -5.43 -19.57
N ILE A 145 -23.69 -5.90 -20.74
CA ILE A 145 -22.60 -6.88 -20.91
C ILE A 145 -21.23 -6.36 -20.47
N THR A 146 -21.12 -5.07 -20.17
CA THR A 146 -19.91 -4.48 -19.58
C THR A 146 -20.25 -3.65 -18.35
N ASN A 147 -19.25 -3.38 -17.50
CA ASN A 147 -19.34 -2.40 -16.41
C ASN A 147 -19.36 -0.94 -16.90
N ILE A 148 -19.49 -0.73 -18.22
CA ILE A 148 -19.46 0.54 -18.90
C ILE A 148 -20.80 0.75 -19.62
N TRP A 149 -21.52 1.80 -19.25
CA TRP A 149 -22.65 2.31 -20.01
C TRP A 149 -22.19 3.47 -20.91
N ILE A 150 -22.43 3.36 -22.21
CA ILE A 150 -22.27 4.47 -23.14
C ILE A 150 -23.63 5.14 -23.32
N SER A 151 -23.70 6.41 -22.94
CA SER A 151 -24.93 7.21 -23.04
C SER A 151 -25.33 7.50 -24.49
N PRO A 152 -26.59 7.92 -24.77
CA PRO A 152 -27.01 8.34 -26.11
C PRO A 152 -26.19 9.50 -26.71
N ASN A 153 -25.50 10.28 -25.87
CA ASN A 153 -24.56 11.32 -26.28
C ASN A 153 -23.09 10.87 -26.29
N ASN A 154 -22.84 9.56 -26.36
CA ASN A 154 -21.53 8.93 -26.51
C ASN A 154 -20.55 9.17 -25.35
N ARG A 155 -21.04 9.42 -24.13
CA ARG A 155 -20.22 9.49 -22.92
C ARG A 155 -20.08 8.11 -22.31
N THR A 156 -18.85 7.72 -22.00
CA THR A 156 -18.51 6.49 -21.29
C THR A 156 -18.74 6.69 -19.80
N ASN A 157 -19.55 5.83 -19.19
CA ASN A 157 -19.88 5.93 -17.77
C ASN A 157 -19.75 4.58 -17.11
N TYR A 158 -19.16 4.54 -15.92
CA TYR A 158 -19.05 3.31 -15.16
C TYR A 158 -20.33 3.06 -14.38
N ILE A 159 -20.81 1.82 -14.39
CA ILE A 159 -21.99 1.42 -13.61
C ILE A 159 -21.56 1.32 -12.15
N THR A 160 -21.93 2.31 -11.35
CA THR A 160 -21.50 2.46 -9.94
C THR A 160 -22.61 2.20 -8.93
N LYS A 161 -23.87 2.02 -9.32
CA LYS A 161 -25.00 1.73 -8.40
C LYS A 161 -25.92 0.69 -9.03
N VAL A 162 -26.51 -0.20 -8.22
CA VAL A 162 -27.43 -1.25 -8.68
C VAL A 162 -28.63 -1.28 -7.73
N LEU A 163 -29.83 -1.46 -8.26
CA LEU A 163 -31.02 -1.78 -7.47
C LEU A 163 -30.86 -3.19 -6.89
N VAL A 164 -30.69 -3.33 -5.58
CA VAL A 164 -30.61 -4.65 -4.92
C VAL A 164 -31.91 -4.87 -4.13
N GLY A 165 -32.43 -6.10 -4.11
CA GLY A 165 -33.77 -6.44 -3.58
C GLY A 165 -34.70 -7.13 -4.58
N SER A 166 -34.33 -7.10 -5.86
CA SER A 166 -34.86 -7.91 -6.97
C SER A 166 -33.89 -7.74 -8.15
N ILE A 167 -33.59 -8.79 -8.95
CA ILE A 167 -32.99 -8.70 -10.31
C ILE A 167 -31.53 -8.16 -10.37
N GLY A 168 -31.01 -7.50 -9.33
CA GLY A 168 -29.72 -6.79 -9.32
C GLY A 168 -28.50 -7.59 -8.88
N ASP A 169 -28.64 -8.85 -8.47
CA ASP A 169 -27.50 -9.70 -8.06
C ASP A 169 -26.74 -10.32 -9.24
N TYR A 170 -27.18 -10.02 -10.47
CA TYR A 170 -26.66 -10.65 -11.66
C TYR A 170 -25.47 -9.88 -12.24
N ALA A 171 -24.44 -10.64 -12.60
CA ALA A 171 -23.31 -10.13 -13.36
C ALA A 171 -23.79 -9.61 -14.74
N PRO A 172 -23.00 -8.75 -15.40
CA PRO A 172 -23.13 -8.43 -16.82
C PRO A 172 -23.42 -9.67 -17.69
N MET A 173 -24.64 -9.78 -18.22
CA MET A 173 -25.14 -10.95 -18.97
C MET A 173 -26.16 -10.51 -20.02
N GLU A 174 -26.09 -11.09 -21.22
CA GLU A 174 -26.97 -10.76 -22.36
C GLU A 174 -28.45 -11.10 -22.11
N ASN A 175 -28.72 -12.15 -21.34
CA ASN A 175 -30.05 -12.55 -20.93
C ASN A 175 -29.98 -13.16 -19.54
N VAL A 176 -30.80 -12.67 -18.63
CA VAL A 176 -30.93 -13.23 -17.29
C VAL A 176 -32.37 -13.64 -17.10
N VAL A 177 -32.55 -14.92 -16.77
CA VAL A 177 -33.82 -15.48 -16.33
C VAL A 177 -33.72 -15.76 -14.84
N ASP A 178 -34.49 -15.04 -14.06
CA ASP A 178 -34.68 -15.32 -12.63
C ASP A 178 -36.07 -15.92 -12.40
N VAL A 179 -36.15 -16.96 -11.57
CA VAL A 179 -37.41 -17.67 -11.26
C VAL A 179 -37.56 -17.76 -9.74
N GLY A 180 -38.14 -16.73 -9.15
CA GLY A 180 -38.29 -16.61 -7.70
C GLY A 180 -39.71 -16.95 -7.21
N PRO A 181 -39.86 -17.62 -6.06
CA PRO A 181 -38.80 -18.15 -5.18
C PRO A 181 -38.12 -19.42 -5.72
N THR A 182 -36.79 -19.56 -5.52
CA THR A 182 -35.90 -20.60 -6.07
C THR A 182 -35.62 -21.80 -5.14
N ASN A 183 -36.41 -22.05 -4.08
CA ASN A 183 -36.10 -23.16 -3.17
C ASN A 183 -36.62 -24.54 -3.65
N TRP A 184 -36.15 -24.97 -4.83
CA TRP A 184 -36.50 -26.25 -5.48
C TRP A 184 -36.28 -27.47 -4.56
N ALA A 185 -35.41 -27.36 -3.56
CA ALA A 185 -35.13 -28.43 -2.60
C ALA A 185 -36.29 -28.75 -1.65
N ASP A 186 -37.25 -27.84 -1.45
CA ASP A 186 -38.35 -28.05 -0.50
C ASP A 186 -39.56 -28.76 -1.14
N VAL A 187 -39.71 -28.72 -2.47
CA VAL A 187 -40.94 -29.18 -3.16
C VAL A 187 -41.10 -30.70 -3.13
N THR A 188 -40.02 -31.46 -2.99
CA THR A 188 -40.02 -32.93 -2.98
C THR A 188 -40.03 -33.54 -1.58
N ASN A 189 -39.83 -32.74 -0.52
CA ASN A 189 -39.80 -33.25 0.85
C ASN A 189 -41.23 -33.38 1.41
N PHE A 190 -41.60 -34.63 1.73
CA PHE A 190 -42.84 -34.94 2.43
C PHE A 190 -42.86 -34.24 3.79
N LEU A 191 -43.87 -33.40 4.03
CA LEU A 191 -44.00 -32.57 5.24
C LEU A 191 -44.42 -33.34 6.49
N GLY A 192 -44.84 -34.60 6.35
CA GLY A 192 -45.47 -35.37 7.42
C GLY A 192 -47.00 -35.39 7.29
N ALA A 193 -47.61 -36.40 7.90
CA ALA A 193 -49.05 -36.60 7.87
C ALA A 193 -49.78 -35.48 8.63
N GLY A 194 -50.74 -34.82 7.98
CA GLY A 194 -51.54 -33.75 8.58
C GLY A 194 -50.79 -32.43 8.79
N VAL A 195 -49.62 -32.28 8.16
CA VAL A 195 -48.78 -31.08 8.24
C VAL A 195 -48.99 -30.23 7.00
N SER A 196 -49.06 -28.91 7.19
CA SER A 196 -48.99 -27.90 6.13
C SER A 196 -47.88 -26.90 6.40
N GLU A 197 -47.34 -26.32 5.34
CA GLU A 197 -46.35 -25.25 5.41
C GLU A 197 -46.70 -24.17 4.39
N ASP A 198 -46.71 -22.93 4.86
CA ASP A 198 -47.02 -21.74 4.08
C ASP A 198 -45.80 -20.82 4.11
N LYS A 199 -45.30 -20.44 2.93
CA LYS A 199 -44.25 -19.42 2.82
C LYS A 199 -44.66 -18.36 1.81
N VAL A 200 -44.67 -17.11 2.28
CA VAL A 200 -44.87 -15.92 1.47
C VAL A 200 -43.56 -15.16 1.39
N TYR A 201 -43.08 -14.95 0.17
CA TYR A 201 -41.91 -14.12 -0.09
C TYR A 201 -42.39 -12.78 -0.62
N LYS A 202 -41.88 -11.69 -0.04
CA LYS A 202 -42.14 -10.33 -0.50
C LYS A 202 -40.86 -9.77 -1.10
N GLY A 203 -40.94 -9.25 -2.31
CA GLY A 203 -39.86 -8.42 -2.86
C GLY A 203 -39.84 -7.07 -2.16
N ASP A 204 -38.70 -6.67 -1.59
CA ASP A 204 -38.53 -5.31 -1.09
C ASP A 204 -38.10 -4.38 -2.24
N TYR A 205 -39.10 -3.86 -2.95
CA TYR A 205 -38.90 -2.87 -4.01
C TYR A 205 -38.62 -1.44 -3.49
N ARG A 206 -38.48 -1.27 -2.17
CA ARG A 206 -38.23 0.04 -1.54
C ARG A 206 -36.76 0.25 -1.20
N ALA A 207 -35.95 -0.80 -1.18
CA ALA A 207 -34.55 -0.74 -0.83
C ALA A 207 -33.70 -0.49 -2.09
N PHE A 208 -33.01 0.65 -2.13
CA PHE A 208 -32.05 0.97 -3.20
C PHE A 208 -30.67 0.85 -2.60
N TYR A 209 -29.70 0.32 -3.35
CA TYR A 209 -28.39 0.04 -2.79
C TYR A 209 -27.31 0.82 -3.52
N GLU A 210 -26.56 1.61 -2.77
CA GLU A 210 -25.46 2.40 -3.29
C GLU A 210 -24.15 1.65 -3.06
N LEU A 211 -23.39 1.38 -4.13
CA LEU A 211 -22.08 0.76 -4.02
C LEU A 211 -21.14 1.73 -3.31
N ALA A 212 -20.52 1.28 -2.23
CA ALA A 212 -19.43 2.00 -1.63
C ALA A 212 -18.15 1.77 -2.45
N LEU A 213 -17.54 2.85 -2.94
CA LEU A 213 -16.29 2.83 -3.69
C LEU A 213 -15.23 3.61 -2.91
N GLY A 214 -14.17 2.93 -2.48
CA GLY A 214 -12.95 3.56 -1.98
C GLY A 214 -11.86 3.59 -3.05
N SER A 215 -10.92 4.54 -3.00
CA SER A 215 -9.69 4.49 -3.80
C SER A 215 -8.61 5.37 -3.20
N ILE A 216 -7.41 4.83 -3.02
CA ILE A 216 -6.22 5.62 -2.67
C ILE A 216 -5.74 6.31 -3.95
N GLN A 217 -5.37 7.58 -3.86
CA GLN A 217 -4.96 8.43 -4.99
C GLN A 217 -3.49 8.84 -4.89
N LYS A 218 -3.02 9.12 -3.67
CA LYS A 218 -1.66 9.60 -3.40
C LYS A 218 -1.24 9.23 -1.98
N VAL A 219 0.03 8.91 -1.81
CA VAL A 219 0.68 8.76 -0.49
C VAL A 219 1.93 9.65 -0.52
N ALA A 220 1.90 10.74 0.24
CA ALA A 220 3.02 11.67 0.35
C ALA A 220 3.72 11.53 1.69
N PHE A 221 5.03 11.26 1.70
CA PHE A 221 5.79 11.13 2.94
C PHE A 221 6.22 12.52 3.41
N THR A 222 5.56 13.04 4.45
CA THR A 222 5.74 14.41 4.93
C THR A 222 6.89 14.55 5.94
N SER A 223 7.28 13.45 6.55
CA SER A 223 8.48 13.33 7.37
C SER A 223 9.78 13.09 6.57
N ASP A 224 9.69 12.98 5.24
CA ASP A 224 10.86 12.91 4.36
C ASP A 224 11.65 14.23 4.43
N HIS A 225 12.98 14.13 4.44
CA HIS A 225 13.85 15.30 4.45
C HIS A 225 13.61 16.24 3.27
N GLY A 226 13.19 15.71 2.11
CA GLY A 226 12.84 16.53 0.96
C GLY A 226 14.03 17.15 0.24
N VAL A 227 15.20 16.53 0.36
CA VAL A 227 16.47 17.02 -0.21
C VAL A 227 16.95 16.19 -1.39
N LEU A 228 16.46 14.95 -1.53
CA LEU A 228 16.96 13.99 -2.51
C LEU A 228 16.67 14.43 -3.95
N THR A 229 17.71 14.48 -4.78
CA THR A 229 17.59 14.80 -6.22
C THR A 229 17.63 13.55 -7.10
N ASP A 230 17.08 13.67 -8.31
CA ASP A 230 17.05 12.63 -9.34
C ASP A 230 18.37 12.43 -10.09
N TYR A 231 19.44 13.13 -9.70
CA TYR A 231 20.74 13.02 -10.36
C TYR A 231 21.39 11.67 -10.11
N ASN A 232 21.76 10.98 -11.20
CA ASN A 232 22.28 9.61 -11.13
C ASN A 232 23.40 9.30 -12.14
N THR A 233 24.09 10.31 -12.67
CA THR A 233 25.10 10.12 -13.72
C THR A 233 26.46 9.72 -13.12
N ASP A 234 27.04 10.57 -12.30
CA ASP A 234 28.34 10.40 -11.65
C ASP A 234 28.24 10.75 -10.15
N TYR A 235 29.31 10.52 -9.37
CA TYR A 235 29.33 10.91 -7.96
C TYR A 235 29.74 12.37 -7.78
N ALA A 236 30.58 12.92 -8.66
CA ALA A 236 31.07 14.30 -8.55
C ALA A 236 29.95 15.36 -8.70
N GLY A 237 28.97 15.08 -9.55
CA GLY A 237 27.85 15.95 -9.83
C GLY A 237 26.84 16.01 -8.69
N SER A 238 26.33 17.21 -8.44
CA SER A 238 25.32 17.50 -7.41
C SER A 238 24.04 18.13 -8.01
N GLY A 239 23.82 17.94 -9.31
CA GLY A 239 22.68 18.53 -10.03
C GLY A 239 21.35 17.83 -9.76
N GLY A 240 20.43 17.98 -10.71
CA GLY A 240 19.14 17.31 -10.71
C GLY A 240 18.00 18.14 -10.12
N THR A 241 16.80 17.57 -10.18
CA THR A 241 15.58 18.13 -9.59
C THR A 241 15.25 17.36 -8.32
N VAL A 242 14.93 18.07 -7.24
CA VAL A 242 14.41 17.44 -6.01
C VAL A 242 13.14 16.67 -6.34
N TYR A 243 13.03 15.43 -5.87
CA TYR A 243 11.86 14.60 -6.14
C TYR A 243 10.56 15.26 -5.66
N ASN A 244 9.58 15.36 -6.57
CA ASN A 244 8.25 15.89 -6.29
C ASN A 244 7.20 15.09 -7.11
N PRO A 245 6.13 14.56 -6.48
CA PRO A 245 5.88 14.51 -5.04
C PRO A 245 6.88 13.64 -4.29
N ARG A 246 6.94 13.80 -2.97
CA ARG A 246 7.66 12.90 -2.07
C ARG A 246 6.81 11.65 -1.85
N GLY A 247 7.09 10.55 -2.55
CA GLY A 247 6.31 9.31 -2.48
C GLY A 247 5.54 8.96 -3.76
N TRP A 248 4.31 8.46 -3.60
CA TRP A 248 3.56 7.73 -4.63
C TRP A 248 2.30 8.45 -5.10
N ILE A 249 2.07 8.46 -6.41
CA ILE A 249 0.79 8.85 -7.04
C ILE A 249 0.27 7.66 -7.85
N LYS A 250 -1.04 7.39 -7.75
CA LYS A 250 -1.71 6.37 -8.55
C LYS A 250 -1.52 6.60 -10.05
N GLY A 251 -1.01 5.57 -10.74
CA GLY A 251 -0.71 5.64 -12.18
C GLY A 251 0.42 6.62 -12.55
N GLY A 252 1.13 7.15 -11.55
CA GLY A 252 2.19 8.14 -11.73
C GLY A 252 3.53 7.67 -11.17
N LYS A 253 4.28 8.62 -10.63
CA LYS A 253 5.62 8.37 -10.07
C LYS A 253 5.53 7.79 -8.66
N ASN A 254 6.56 7.01 -8.32
CA ASN A 254 6.87 6.56 -6.97
C ASN A 254 8.33 6.93 -6.69
N ASN A 255 8.53 8.12 -6.13
CA ASN A 255 9.86 8.67 -5.98
C ASN A 255 10.51 8.17 -4.67
N PRO A 256 11.83 7.90 -4.67
CA PRO A 256 12.54 7.52 -3.45
C PRO A 256 12.55 8.66 -2.43
N ILE A 257 12.66 8.28 -1.16
CA ILE A 257 12.63 9.19 -0.01
C ILE A 257 13.72 8.86 1.00
N THR A 258 14.00 9.78 1.92
CA THR A 258 15.00 9.62 2.97
C THR A 258 14.38 9.93 4.34
N HIS A 259 14.64 9.10 5.34
CA HIS A 259 14.11 9.26 6.70
C HIS A 259 15.15 8.96 7.76
N VAL A 260 15.04 9.63 8.90
CA VAL A 260 15.89 9.37 10.08
C VAL A 260 15.57 7.99 10.66
N LYS A 261 16.60 7.21 10.99
CA LYS A 261 16.46 5.95 11.73
C LYS A 261 15.82 6.15 13.11
N ASP A 262 15.23 5.11 13.69
CA ASP A 262 14.53 5.19 15.00
C ASP A 262 13.49 6.33 15.08
N SER A 263 12.90 6.71 13.94
CA SER A 263 11.86 7.74 13.85
C SER A 263 10.57 7.16 13.26
N LYS A 264 9.44 7.76 13.63
CA LYS A 264 8.15 7.42 13.02
C LYS A 264 8.00 8.12 11.67
N ILE A 265 7.34 7.45 10.73
CA ILE A 265 7.01 8.02 9.43
C ILE A 265 5.64 8.69 9.52
N THR A 266 5.56 9.94 9.08
CA THR A 266 4.29 10.62 8.81
C THR A 266 4.04 10.70 7.30
N VAL A 267 2.81 10.35 6.89
CA VAL A 267 2.30 10.40 5.52
C VAL A 267 1.03 11.24 5.42
N ASP A 268 0.86 11.91 4.29
CA ASP A 268 -0.41 12.46 3.82
C ASP A 268 -1.01 11.52 2.77
N VAL A 269 -2.11 10.87 3.12
CA VAL A 269 -2.83 9.95 2.23
C VAL A 269 -4.01 10.68 1.62
N THR A 270 -3.98 10.88 0.29
CA THR A 270 -5.14 11.36 -0.46
C THR A 270 -5.95 10.16 -0.97
N LEU A 271 -7.23 10.10 -0.65
CA LEU A 271 -8.14 9.06 -1.10
C LEU A 271 -9.53 9.61 -1.42
N CYS A 272 -10.33 8.85 -2.14
CA CYS A 272 -11.72 9.17 -2.46
C CYS A 272 -12.60 8.01 -2.03
N VAL A 273 -13.47 8.24 -1.05
CA VAL A 273 -14.58 7.33 -0.69
C VAL A 273 -15.86 7.93 -1.24
N LYS A 274 -16.71 7.09 -1.82
CA LYS A 274 -18.03 7.44 -2.30
C LYS A 274 -19.05 6.42 -1.82
N PRO A 275 -20.29 6.84 -1.54
CA PRO A 275 -20.80 8.23 -1.48
C PRO A 275 -20.27 9.04 -0.29
N ALA A 276 -20.62 10.33 -0.24
CA ALA A 276 -20.43 11.16 0.94
C ALA A 276 -21.26 10.65 2.15
N GLY A 277 -20.79 10.97 3.36
CA GLY A 277 -21.46 10.64 4.62
C GLY A 277 -21.23 9.21 5.13
N LEU A 278 -20.41 8.41 4.45
CA LEU A 278 -19.97 7.10 4.96
C LEU A 278 -18.94 7.27 6.07
N TYR A 279 -19.11 6.54 7.17
CA TYR A 279 -18.10 6.38 8.21
C TYR A 279 -17.16 5.22 7.85
N TYR A 280 -15.85 5.45 8.00
CA TYR A 280 -14.83 4.46 7.70
C TYR A 280 -13.56 4.64 8.53
N ASP A 281 -12.81 3.55 8.61
CA ASP A 281 -11.43 3.53 9.08
C ASP A 281 -10.51 3.26 7.88
N LEU A 282 -9.31 3.84 7.92
CA LEU A 282 -8.28 3.67 6.92
C LEU A 282 -7.08 2.98 7.56
N THR A 283 -6.65 1.87 6.95
CA THR A 283 -5.49 1.12 7.38
C THR A 283 -4.52 0.98 6.21
N GLY A 284 -3.23 1.20 6.44
CA GLY A 284 -2.14 0.83 5.55
C GLY A 284 -1.27 -0.18 6.26
N ASP A 285 -1.05 -1.34 5.67
CA ASP A 285 -0.35 -2.49 6.25
C ASP A 285 0.89 -2.81 5.40
N GLY A 286 2.07 -2.66 5.99
CA GLY A 286 3.36 -2.92 5.36
C GLY A 286 4.03 -4.17 5.92
N PRO A 287 5.21 -4.55 5.40
CA PRO A 287 5.95 -5.71 5.92
C PRO A 287 6.61 -5.43 7.28
N ILE A 288 6.65 -4.19 7.74
CA ILE A 288 7.21 -3.76 9.03
C ILE A 288 6.28 -2.73 9.68
N GLY A 289 6.23 -2.69 11.02
CA GLY A 289 5.38 -1.75 11.77
C GLY A 289 5.64 -0.26 11.50
N ALA A 290 6.82 0.10 10.98
CA ALA A 290 7.13 1.47 10.57
C ALA A 290 6.37 1.91 9.30
N LEU A 291 5.81 0.95 8.56
CA LEU A 291 4.99 1.15 7.38
C LEU A 291 3.51 0.79 7.63
N ASP A 292 3.14 0.61 8.90
CA ASP A 292 1.77 0.40 9.34
C ASP A 292 1.16 1.72 9.78
N PHE A 293 -0.02 2.04 9.22
CA PHE A 293 -0.72 3.29 9.42
C PHE A 293 -2.18 3.01 9.72
N HIS A 294 -2.73 3.64 10.75
CA HIS A 294 -4.15 3.52 11.07
C HIS A 294 -4.79 4.87 11.39
N LYS A 295 -5.99 5.09 10.85
CA LYS A 295 -6.80 6.26 11.18
C LYS A 295 -8.28 5.93 11.16
N SER A 296 -8.91 6.04 12.32
CA SER A 296 -10.32 5.69 12.52
C SER A 296 -11.27 6.89 12.50
N GLY A 297 -12.57 6.62 12.37
CA GLY A 297 -13.64 7.60 12.52
C GLY A 297 -13.68 8.66 11.42
N LEU A 298 -13.21 8.31 10.22
CA LEU A 298 -13.24 9.20 9.07
C LEU A 298 -14.65 9.25 8.48
N THR A 299 -15.01 10.41 7.92
CA THR A 299 -16.27 10.59 7.20
C THR A 299 -16.01 10.97 5.76
N SER A 300 -16.60 10.21 4.84
CA SER A 300 -16.46 10.39 3.40
C SER A 300 -17.06 11.71 2.96
N SER A 301 -16.32 12.49 2.15
CA SER A 301 -16.87 13.68 1.48
C SER A 301 -17.47 13.38 0.11
N GLY A 302 -17.34 12.15 -0.40
CA GLY A 302 -17.67 11.83 -1.80
C GLY A 302 -16.64 12.36 -2.81
N SER A 303 -15.53 12.93 -2.34
CA SER A 303 -14.47 13.54 -3.15
C SER A 303 -13.08 13.20 -2.59
N ASN A 304 -12.01 13.69 -3.21
CA ASN A 304 -10.65 13.50 -2.69
C ASN A 304 -10.51 14.20 -1.33
N GLN A 305 -10.11 13.45 -0.31
CA GLN A 305 -9.75 13.92 1.02
C GLN A 305 -8.30 13.54 1.32
N THR A 306 -7.58 14.39 2.03
CA THR A 306 -6.21 14.12 2.46
C THR A 306 -6.16 14.01 3.98
N PHE A 307 -5.50 12.97 4.47
CA PHE A 307 -5.32 12.74 5.89
C PHE A 307 -3.86 12.55 6.23
N THR A 308 -3.37 13.28 7.23
CA THR A 308 -2.07 13.03 7.86
C THR A 308 -2.18 11.87 8.84
N ILE A 309 -1.30 10.88 8.71
CA ILE A 309 -1.22 9.67 9.52
C ILE A 309 0.25 9.43 9.87
N THR A 310 0.52 9.04 11.11
CA THR A 310 1.87 8.68 11.57
C THR A 310 1.90 7.18 11.83
N SER A 311 3.02 6.53 11.50
CA SER A 311 3.22 5.10 11.65
C SER A 311 3.07 4.62 13.09
N GLU A 312 2.65 3.36 13.24
CA GLU A 312 2.48 2.74 14.54
C GLU A 312 3.82 2.53 15.25
N GLU A 313 4.81 2.03 14.52
CA GLU A 313 6.17 1.82 15.02
C GLU A 313 7.18 2.78 14.37
N LYS A 314 8.38 2.80 14.94
CA LYS A 314 9.53 3.53 14.40
C LYS A 314 10.24 2.71 13.33
N LEU A 315 10.91 3.39 12.41
CA LEU A 315 11.91 2.78 11.52
C LEU A 315 12.99 2.06 12.34
N PRO A 316 13.65 1.03 11.76
CA PRO A 316 14.77 0.36 12.39
C PRO A 316 15.81 1.36 12.93
N ALA A 317 16.40 1.06 14.09
CA ALA A 317 17.39 1.93 14.73
C ALA A 317 18.80 1.83 14.10
N GLN A 318 18.86 1.57 12.79
CA GLN A 318 20.05 1.32 11.99
C GLN A 318 19.91 1.97 10.61
N ILE A 319 21.01 2.08 9.87
CA ILE A 319 20.98 2.44 8.44
C ILE A 319 20.38 1.29 7.64
N ASP A 320 19.48 1.62 6.73
CA ASP A 320 18.71 0.62 5.96
C ASP A 320 18.29 1.16 4.58
N VAL A 321 17.93 0.24 3.68
CA VAL A 321 17.31 0.55 2.39
C VAL A 321 16.09 -0.35 2.23
N LEU A 322 14.91 0.22 2.44
CA LEU A 322 13.64 -0.48 2.29
C LEU A 322 13.12 -0.32 0.85
N ASP A 323 12.44 -1.34 0.33
CA ASP A 323 11.80 -1.32 -0.99
C ASP A 323 10.46 -2.09 -0.94
N ASP A 324 9.53 -1.55 -0.15
CA ASP A 324 8.36 -2.28 0.35
C ASP A 324 7.04 -1.63 -0.08
N SER A 325 6.04 -2.46 -0.37
CA SER A 325 4.68 -1.98 -0.67
C SER A 325 3.84 -1.84 0.61
N ILE A 326 2.90 -0.89 0.61
CA ILE A 326 1.90 -0.73 1.67
C ILE A 326 0.54 -1.15 1.10
N SER A 327 -0.15 -2.08 1.77
CA SER A 327 -1.50 -2.51 1.44
C SER A 327 -2.53 -1.72 2.21
N TRP A 328 -3.32 -0.92 1.50
CA TRP A 328 -4.34 -0.06 2.07
C TRP A 328 -5.72 -0.74 2.08
N SER A 329 -6.40 -0.74 3.22
CA SER A 329 -7.82 -1.08 3.36
C SER A 329 -8.65 0.12 3.80
N ILE A 330 -9.89 0.15 3.32
CA ILE A 330 -10.93 1.09 3.78
C ILE A 330 -12.06 0.25 4.37
N ASP A 331 -12.20 0.34 5.68
CA ASP A 331 -13.12 -0.48 6.48
C ASP A 331 -14.32 0.38 6.89
N LEU A 332 -15.49 0.05 6.36
CA LEU A 332 -16.74 0.77 6.63
C LEU A 332 -17.34 0.29 7.96
N SER A 333 -18.14 1.17 8.58
CA SER A 333 -18.95 0.82 9.75
C SER A 333 -19.76 -0.46 9.51
N GLY A 334 -19.72 -1.40 10.46
CA GLY A 334 -20.39 -2.71 10.33
C GLY A 334 -19.47 -3.85 9.87
N GLY A 335 -18.15 -3.63 9.81
CA GLY A 335 -17.15 -4.68 9.53
C GLY A 335 -16.97 -4.98 8.04
N LEU A 336 -17.32 -4.04 7.17
CA LEU A 336 -17.29 -4.24 5.72
C LEU A 336 -16.08 -3.55 5.09
N THR A 337 -15.12 -4.32 4.57
CA THR A 337 -13.98 -3.78 3.82
C THR A 337 -14.38 -3.49 2.37
N CYS A 338 -14.41 -2.22 1.95
CA CYS A 338 -14.88 -1.87 0.60
C CYS A 338 -13.78 -1.96 -0.46
N ARG A 339 -12.50 -1.93 -0.07
CA ARG A 339 -11.39 -2.09 -1.02
C ARG A 339 -10.07 -2.44 -0.34
N LYS A 340 -9.23 -3.17 -1.08
CA LYS A 340 -7.79 -3.32 -0.82
C LYS A 340 -7.00 -2.82 -2.04
N GLU A 341 -6.05 -1.92 -1.84
CA GLU A 341 -5.14 -1.41 -2.89
C GLU A 341 -3.71 -1.31 -2.37
N ASN A 342 -2.71 -1.46 -3.23
CA ASN A 342 -1.32 -1.30 -2.83
C ASN A 342 -0.75 0.04 -3.32
N SER A 343 0.06 0.70 -2.50
CA SER A 343 1.02 1.72 -2.93
C SER A 343 2.44 1.14 -2.84
N GLY A 344 3.34 1.59 -3.71
CA GLY A 344 4.73 1.11 -3.72
C GLY A 344 5.07 0.17 -4.90
N PRO A 345 6.20 -0.56 -4.81
CA PRO A 345 7.11 -0.63 -3.66
C PRO A 345 7.84 0.70 -3.42
N HIS A 346 7.87 1.17 -2.17
CA HIS A 346 8.44 2.45 -1.79
C HIS A 346 9.92 2.29 -1.45
N LYS A 347 10.79 2.97 -2.20
CA LYS A 347 12.21 3.02 -1.89
C LYS A 347 12.50 4.05 -0.80
N ILE A 348 12.88 3.58 0.39
CA ILE A 348 13.14 4.42 1.57
C ILE A 348 14.57 4.21 2.02
N TYR A 349 15.38 5.28 1.96
CA TYR A 349 16.71 5.28 2.55
C TYR A 349 16.61 5.72 4.02
N VAL A 350 16.91 4.80 4.94
CA VAL A 350 16.93 5.08 6.37
C VAL A 350 18.34 5.57 6.74
N THR A 351 18.46 6.85 7.06
CA THR A 351 19.72 7.55 7.32
C THR A 351 19.89 7.85 8.82
N TRP A 352 21.10 8.19 9.27
CA TRP A 352 21.34 8.54 10.67
C TRP A 352 20.67 9.85 11.06
N GLY A 353 20.67 10.81 10.13
CA GLY A 353 20.03 12.12 10.24
C GLY A 353 19.69 12.64 8.85
N GLN A 354 19.48 13.95 8.73
CA GLN A 354 19.30 14.56 7.41
C GLN A 354 20.61 14.44 6.59
N PRO A 355 20.55 13.99 5.33
CA PRO A 355 21.71 13.97 4.45
C PRO A 355 22.39 15.34 4.34
N GLY A 356 23.73 15.33 4.24
CA GLY A 356 24.56 16.50 4.00
C GLY A 356 24.31 17.18 2.65
N SER A 357 25.23 18.05 2.23
CA SER A 357 25.04 18.88 1.03
C SER A 357 25.06 18.06 -0.27
N GLY A 358 24.24 18.47 -1.25
CA GLY A 358 24.13 17.82 -2.56
C GLY A 358 23.72 16.34 -2.53
N PRO A 359 22.62 15.95 -1.85
CA PRO A 359 22.19 14.56 -1.78
C PRO A 359 21.52 14.12 -3.08
N THR A 360 22.29 13.46 -3.94
CA THR A 360 21.80 12.81 -5.15
C THR A 360 21.36 11.39 -4.84
N VAL A 361 20.42 10.83 -5.61
CA VAL A 361 20.02 9.43 -5.43
C VAL A 361 21.20 8.47 -5.54
N LYS A 362 22.19 8.75 -6.40
CA LYS A 362 23.41 7.94 -6.53
C LYS A 362 24.25 7.94 -5.25
N ARG A 363 24.53 9.12 -4.68
CA ARG A 363 25.33 9.28 -3.46
C ARG A 363 24.64 8.63 -2.25
N VAL A 364 23.37 8.95 -2.03
CA VAL A 364 22.60 8.42 -0.89
C VAL A 364 22.46 6.90 -0.98
N ASN A 365 22.16 6.38 -2.17
CA ASN A 365 22.07 4.94 -2.40
C ASN A 365 23.39 4.22 -2.08
N LYS A 366 24.52 4.78 -2.54
CA LYS A 366 25.85 4.21 -2.27
C LYS A 366 26.13 4.15 -0.77
N VAL A 367 26.01 5.28 -0.07
CA VAL A 367 26.38 5.33 1.35
C VAL A 367 25.45 4.51 2.24
N CYS A 368 24.15 4.44 1.92
CA CYS A 368 23.20 3.62 2.69
C CYS A 368 23.47 2.12 2.50
N TYR A 369 23.75 1.65 1.29
CA TYR A 369 24.10 0.25 1.06
C TYR A 369 25.46 -0.12 1.66
N THR A 370 26.44 0.79 1.64
CA THR A 370 27.74 0.56 2.29
C THR A 370 27.60 0.45 3.81
N ALA A 371 26.81 1.33 4.42
CA ALA A 371 26.62 1.35 5.87
C ALA A 371 25.40 0.52 6.32
N TRP A 372 24.88 -0.38 5.49
CA TRP A 372 23.68 -1.16 5.81
C TRP A 372 23.87 -1.94 7.12
N TRP A 373 22.85 -1.95 7.97
CA TRP A 373 22.83 -2.59 9.30
C TRP A 373 23.67 -1.90 10.37
N GLN A 374 24.38 -0.83 10.05
CA GLN A 374 25.14 -0.08 11.04
C GLN A 374 24.20 0.72 11.94
N ASN A 375 24.37 0.57 13.25
CA ASN A 375 23.56 1.23 14.28
C ASN A 375 24.38 2.17 15.19
N THR A 376 25.66 2.38 14.89
CA THR A 376 26.54 3.36 15.55
C THR A 376 27.25 4.25 14.51
N CYS A 377 27.59 5.49 14.87
CA CYS A 377 28.39 6.37 14.01
C CYS A 377 29.76 5.76 13.69
N GLU A 378 30.36 5.07 14.65
CA GLU A 378 31.65 4.39 14.48
C GLU A 378 31.55 3.26 13.44
N GLY A 379 30.54 2.38 13.53
CA GLY A 379 30.33 1.32 12.55
C GLY A 379 30.02 1.84 11.13
N ILE A 380 29.35 2.99 11.04
CA ILE A 380 29.17 3.71 9.77
C ILE A 380 30.52 4.17 9.22
N ALA A 381 31.32 4.88 10.03
CA ALA A 381 32.63 5.38 9.61
C ALA A 381 33.58 4.24 9.19
N ASP A 382 33.60 3.14 9.95
CA ASP A 382 34.39 1.93 9.63
C ASP A 382 33.97 1.35 8.27
N SER A 383 32.66 1.20 8.02
CA SER A 383 32.15 0.67 6.75
C SER A 383 32.47 1.58 5.56
N LEU A 384 32.43 2.89 5.77
CA LEU A 384 32.78 3.87 4.73
C LEU A 384 34.29 3.90 4.46
N GLN A 385 35.14 3.80 5.49
CA GLN A 385 36.58 3.67 5.32
C GLN A 385 36.90 2.44 4.47
N ASP A 386 36.32 1.29 4.81
CA ASP A 386 36.48 0.03 4.09
C ASP A 386 36.15 0.17 2.60
N MET A 387 35.01 0.80 2.30
CA MET A 387 34.57 1.04 0.93
C MET A 387 35.52 1.97 0.17
N ILE A 388 35.94 3.09 0.75
CA ILE A 388 36.80 4.06 0.06
C ILE A 388 38.19 3.47 -0.16
N ALA A 389 38.75 2.77 0.83
CA ALA A 389 40.03 2.10 0.70
C ALA A 389 40.02 1.02 -0.40
N ALA A 390 38.87 0.37 -0.63
CA ALA A 390 38.71 -0.65 -1.66
C ALA A 390 38.45 -0.09 -3.07
N GLU A 391 37.78 1.07 -3.17
CA GLU A 391 37.29 1.62 -4.44
C GLU A 391 38.11 2.78 -4.98
N THR A 392 39.06 3.29 -4.21
CA THR A 392 39.94 4.39 -4.61
C THR A 392 41.39 3.92 -4.67
N ALA A 393 42.17 4.54 -5.54
CA ALA A 393 43.60 4.29 -5.64
C ALA A 393 44.40 5.54 -5.26
N PHE A 394 45.63 5.35 -4.78
CA PHE A 394 46.54 6.45 -4.55
C PHE A 394 46.97 7.09 -5.89
N GLY A 395 46.96 8.41 -5.97
CA GLY A 395 47.26 9.14 -7.20
C GLY A 395 47.30 10.65 -7.03
N PRO A 396 47.22 11.43 -8.12
CA PRO A 396 47.35 12.89 -8.09
C PRO A 396 46.20 13.60 -7.34
N GLY A 397 46.55 14.61 -6.55
CA GLY A 397 45.69 15.34 -5.61
C GLY A 397 44.53 16.20 -6.15
N ASN A 398 44.36 16.27 -7.48
CA ASN A 398 43.57 17.33 -8.13
C ASN A 398 42.12 16.93 -8.44
N VAL A 399 41.54 16.01 -7.67
CA VAL A 399 40.18 15.48 -7.89
C VAL A 399 39.25 15.78 -6.71
N ASP A 400 37.96 15.95 -7.00
CA ASP A 400 36.95 16.05 -5.95
C ASP A 400 36.81 14.71 -5.20
N GLY A 401 36.57 14.75 -3.89
CA GLY A 401 36.43 13.54 -3.07
C GLY A 401 35.35 12.59 -3.60
N TRP A 402 34.22 13.09 -4.08
CA TRP A 402 33.18 12.23 -4.67
C TRP A 402 33.63 11.61 -6.00
N ALA A 403 34.41 12.34 -6.80
CA ALA A 403 34.89 11.86 -8.09
C ALA A 403 35.78 10.61 -7.98
N LEU A 404 36.38 10.37 -6.80
CA LEU A 404 37.14 9.15 -6.53
C LEU A 404 36.28 7.89 -6.67
N LEU A 405 34.99 7.95 -6.29
CA LEU A 405 34.07 6.81 -6.39
C LEU A 405 33.63 6.49 -7.83
N ASP A 406 34.01 7.31 -8.82
CA ASP A 406 33.86 7.00 -10.24
C ASP A 406 35.10 6.27 -10.81
N GLY A 407 35.91 5.64 -9.95
CA GLY A 407 37.12 4.89 -10.33
C GLY A 407 38.37 5.76 -10.47
N GLY A 408 38.39 6.91 -9.79
CA GLY A 408 39.50 7.86 -9.80
C GLY A 408 40.64 7.47 -8.86
N SER A 409 41.77 8.15 -9.00
CA SER A 409 42.86 8.13 -8.03
C SER A 409 43.05 9.52 -7.42
N GLY A 410 43.48 9.55 -6.16
CA GLY A 410 43.72 10.78 -5.41
C GLY A 410 44.74 10.56 -4.30
N ASP A 411 45.25 11.64 -3.74
CA ASP A 411 46.15 11.57 -2.59
C ASP A 411 45.38 11.26 -1.30
N CYS A 412 46.11 11.14 -0.19
CA CYS A 412 45.53 10.82 1.10
C CYS A 412 44.50 11.87 1.56
N ASP A 413 44.67 13.16 1.20
CA ASP A 413 43.69 14.19 1.57
C ASP A 413 42.44 14.20 0.67
N ASN A 414 42.51 13.82 -0.61
CA ASN A 414 41.30 13.57 -1.40
C ASN A 414 40.51 12.37 -0.85
N GLN A 415 41.20 11.29 -0.48
CA GLN A 415 40.55 10.11 0.09
C GLN A 415 39.88 10.45 1.44
N ALA A 416 40.55 11.21 2.30
CA ALA A 416 39.96 11.73 3.53
C ALA A 416 38.75 12.63 3.27
N ARG A 417 38.79 13.49 2.25
CA ARG A 417 37.63 14.29 1.80
C ARG A 417 36.47 13.41 1.34
N CYS A 418 36.72 12.35 0.59
CA CYS A 418 35.69 11.37 0.22
C CYS A 418 35.04 10.74 1.45
N MET A 419 35.83 10.39 2.47
CA MET A 419 35.30 9.85 3.72
C MET A 419 34.44 10.87 4.47
N LYS A 420 34.90 12.13 4.57
CA LYS A 420 34.10 13.22 5.13
C LYS A 420 32.75 13.32 4.42
N TYR A 421 32.74 13.39 3.10
CA TYR A 421 31.51 13.58 2.33
C TYR A 421 30.54 12.41 2.47
N THR A 422 31.05 11.17 2.44
CA THR A 422 30.19 9.98 2.58
C THR A 422 29.60 9.85 3.99
N PHE A 423 30.36 10.22 5.03
CA PHE A 423 29.89 10.23 6.41
C PHE A 423 28.81 11.29 6.63
N GLU A 424 29.05 12.52 6.16
CA GLU A 424 28.07 13.62 6.23
C GLU A 424 26.82 13.34 5.38
N MET A 425 26.94 12.60 4.27
CA MET A 425 25.79 12.20 3.43
C MET A 425 24.79 11.31 4.16
N LEU A 426 25.22 10.52 5.14
CA LEU A 426 24.32 9.73 6.00
C LEU A 426 23.69 10.55 7.13
N GLY A 427 24.09 11.82 7.30
CA GLY A 427 23.70 12.65 8.44
C GLY A 427 24.27 12.13 9.76
N ALA A 428 25.39 11.38 9.74
CA ALA A 428 25.98 10.74 10.91
C ALA A 428 26.72 11.69 11.87
N GLY A 429 26.83 12.97 11.49
CA GLY A 429 27.53 14.02 12.22
C GLY A 429 28.39 14.85 11.27
N ALA A 430 29.11 15.82 11.82
CA ALA A 430 30.18 16.49 11.10
C ALA A 430 31.42 15.59 11.04
N ALA A 431 32.19 15.72 9.97
CA ALA A 431 33.51 15.11 9.85
C ALA A 431 34.53 16.15 9.37
N ASP A 432 35.78 16.02 9.81
CA ASP A 432 36.84 16.95 9.47
C ASP A 432 37.99 16.24 8.76
N VAL A 433 38.57 16.90 7.76
CA VAL A 433 39.82 16.43 7.17
C VAL A 433 40.96 16.98 8.02
N ARG A 434 41.80 16.07 8.51
CA ARG A 434 42.97 16.35 9.35
C ARG A 434 44.21 15.88 8.62
N LEU A 435 45.28 16.67 8.69
CA LEU A 435 46.56 16.33 8.09
C LEU A 435 47.49 15.91 9.23
N VAL A 436 47.65 14.60 9.43
CA VAL A 436 48.54 14.08 10.46
C VAL A 436 49.98 14.20 9.96
N ARG A 437 50.82 14.90 10.70
CA ARG A 437 52.20 15.25 10.36
C ARG A 437 53.17 14.60 11.33
N ALA A 438 54.43 14.56 10.91
CA ALA A 438 55.51 14.21 11.80
C ALA A 438 55.57 15.20 12.99
N SER A 439 55.88 14.69 14.18
CA SER A 439 56.02 15.46 15.41
C SER A 439 57.12 14.87 16.29
N SER A 440 57.95 15.74 16.87
CA SER A 440 58.94 15.38 17.89
C SER A 440 58.37 15.45 19.31
N ASN A 441 57.12 15.94 19.45
CA ASN A 441 56.46 16.10 20.73
C ASN A 441 55.34 15.05 20.91
N ALA A 442 55.37 14.31 22.02
CA ALA A 442 54.32 13.35 22.35
C ALA A 442 53.01 14.08 22.71
N GLY A 443 51.88 13.55 22.23
CA GLY A 443 50.55 13.92 22.72
C GLY A 443 49.54 14.36 21.66
N GLN A 444 48.26 14.20 21.99
CA GLN A 444 47.13 14.58 21.16
C GLN A 444 47.14 16.07 20.78
N GLY A 445 46.88 16.36 19.51
CA GLY A 445 46.84 17.69 18.91
C GLY A 445 48.19 18.20 18.43
N ASN A 446 49.30 17.55 18.81
CA ASN A 446 50.65 17.99 18.45
C ASN A 446 51.11 17.48 17.08
N CYS A 447 50.31 16.62 16.42
CA CYS A 447 50.64 16.03 15.13
C CYS A 447 49.82 16.66 13.99
N LEU A 448 49.20 17.83 14.21
CA LEU A 448 48.43 18.53 13.16
C LEU A 448 49.22 19.68 12.50
N ASP A 449 50.24 20.19 13.18
CA ASP A 449 51.06 21.31 12.73
C ASP A 449 52.35 20.85 12.06
N LEU A 450 52.81 21.60 11.07
CA LEU A 450 54.10 21.34 10.41
C LEU A 450 55.22 21.82 11.33
N GLU A 451 55.96 20.86 11.90
CA GLU A 451 57.06 21.18 12.80
C GLU A 451 58.28 21.72 12.05
N THR A 452 58.83 22.82 12.57
CA THR A 452 60.00 23.50 11.98
C THR A 452 61.02 23.88 13.04
N ARG A 453 62.28 23.94 12.63
CA ARG A 453 63.37 24.55 13.42
C ARG A 453 64.31 25.33 12.51
N VAL A 454 65.04 26.28 13.08
CA VAL A 454 66.06 27.05 12.35
C VAL A 454 67.44 26.66 12.85
N VAL A 455 68.30 26.14 11.96
CA VAL A 455 69.68 25.77 12.26
C VAL A 455 70.59 26.46 11.25
N SER A 456 71.59 27.22 11.72
CA SER A 456 72.56 27.91 10.86
C SER A 456 71.92 28.76 9.72
N ASN A 457 70.84 29.47 10.04
CA ASN A 457 70.03 30.28 9.10
C ASN A 457 69.30 29.47 8.01
N GLN A 458 69.09 28.17 8.21
CA GLN A 458 68.27 27.32 7.35
C GLN A 458 67.06 26.81 8.11
N THR A 459 65.89 26.79 7.46
CA THR A 459 64.68 26.17 8.02
C THR A 459 64.71 24.68 7.74
N HIS A 460 64.62 23.88 8.80
CA HIS A 460 64.47 22.44 8.72
C HIS A 460 63.01 22.10 9.04
N TYR A 461 62.48 21.09 8.34
CA TYR A 461 61.13 20.58 8.52
C TYR A 461 61.21 19.14 9.01
N LEU A 462 60.33 18.77 9.93
CA LEU A 462 60.15 17.38 10.31
C LEU A 462 59.13 16.76 9.35
N ILE A 463 59.51 15.66 8.69
CA ILE A 463 58.65 14.97 7.71
C ILE A 463 58.70 13.46 7.90
N MET A 464 57.67 12.80 7.37
CA MET A 464 57.52 11.36 7.43
C MET A 464 58.17 10.70 6.21
N ASP A 465 58.75 9.54 6.47
CA ASP A 465 59.20 8.58 5.48
C ASP A 465 58.48 7.25 5.71
N PHE A 466 57.84 6.75 4.66
CA PHE A 466 57.11 5.48 4.69
C PHE A 466 57.93 4.31 4.13
N ASP A 467 59.15 4.55 3.62
CA ASP A 467 60.08 3.49 3.25
C ASP A 467 61.09 3.26 4.41
N PRO A 468 61.16 2.05 4.98
CA PRO A 468 62.14 1.75 6.04
C PRO A 468 63.58 1.62 5.52
N SER A 469 63.81 1.73 4.21
CA SER A 469 65.12 1.57 3.59
C SER A 469 65.98 2.83 3.72
N PRO A 470 67.23 2.75 4.20
CA PRO A 470 68.11 3.91 4.33
C PRO A 470 68.59 4.48 2.98
N THR A 471 68.24 3.86 1.84
CA THR A 471 68.67 4.27 0.51
C THR A 471 67.53 4.72 -0.41
N ASN A 472 66.28 4.46 -0.03
CA ASN A 472 65.11 4.84 -0.81
C ASN A 472 64.15 5.55 0.14
N TYR A 473 63.90 6.83 -0.09
CA TYR A 473 62.98 7.59 0.73
C TYR A 473 61.62 7.70 0.03
N TYR A 474 60.55 7.46 0.77
CA TYR A 474 59.18 7.72 0.35
C TYR A 474 58.59 8.84 1.20
N TRP A 475 59.05 10.05 0.87
CA TRP A 475 58.73 11.27 1.60
C TRP A 475 57.24 11.61 1.54
N ASN A 476 56.67 11.90 2.70
CA ASN A 476 55.33 12.42 2.80
C ASN A 476 55.27 13.57 3.82
N ALA A 477 54.63 14.66 3.44
CA ALA A 477 54.51 15.85 4.29
C ALA A 477 53.46 15.66 5.39
N TYR A 478 52.46 14.82 5.12
CA TYR A 478 51.33 14.51 6.00
C TYR A 478 50.61 13.26 5.51
N GLU A 479 49.85 12.62 6.40
CA GLU A 479 48.83 11.64 6.04
C GLU A 479 47.45 12.28 6.21
N GLY A 480 46.71 12.35 5.11
CA GLY A 480 45.33 12.81 5.11
C GLY A 480 44.44 11.81 5.85
N SER A 481 43.86 12.26 6.95
CA SER A 481 42.93 11.49 7.77
C SER A 481 41.57 12.17 7.82
N CYS A 482 40.50 11.39 7.95
CA CYS A 482 39.18 11.90 8.28
C CYS A 482 38.92 11.71 9.77
N GLU A 483 38.67 12.79 10.51
CA GLU A 483 38.17 12.74 11.87
C GLU A 483 36.64 12.62 11.83
N ALA A 484 36.12 11.44 12.19
CA ALA A 484 34.70 11.13 12.22
C ALA A 484 34.40 10.20 13.40
N ALA A 485 33.19 10.28 13.98
CA ALA A 485 32.80 9.41 15.10
C ALA A 485 33.85 9.34 16.25
N ASN A 486 34.51 10.47 16.54
CA ASN A 486 35.59 10.60 17.53
C ASN A 486 36.85 9.74 17.26
N HIS A 487 37.11 9.39 16.00
CA HIS A 487 38.29 8.65 15.57
C HIS A 487 38.92 9.30 14.34
N TYR A 488 40.22 9.10 14.18
CA TYR A 488 41.00 9.45 13.01
C TYR A 488 41.05 8.24 12.09
N TYR A 489 40.73 8.43 10.82
CA TYR A 489 40.71 7.40 9.80
C TYR A 489 41.64 7.76 8.65
N ALA A 490 42.76 7.04 8.52
CA ALA A 490 43.62 7.09 7.34
C ALA A 490 43.11 6.06 6.33
N ILE A 491 42.80 6.47 5.10
CA ILE A 491 42.10 5.61 4.14
C ILE A 491 43.04 4.58 3.52
N THR A 492 44.21 5.03 3.06
CA THR A 492 45.28 4.17 2.56
C THR A 492 46.55 4.51 3.36
N PRO A 493 46.69 3.94 4.57
CA PRO A 493 46.80 2.48 4.68
C PRO A 493 45.73 1.78 5.52
N LYS A 494 44.51 2.33 5.60
CA LYS A 494 43.37 1.77 6.33
C LYS A 494 43.65 1.62 7.83
N LYS A 495 44.01 2.74 8.47
CA LYS A 495 44.25 2.83 9.91
C LYS A 495 43.16 3.63 10.59
N LYS A 496 42.86 3.26 11.84
CA LYS A 496 41.86 3.91 12.68
C LYS A 496 42.45 4.09 14.07
N GLU A 497 42.45 5.31 14.58
CA GLU A 497 43.00 5.62 15.90
C GLU A 497 42.18 6.68 16.64
N ALA A 498 42.33 6.76 17.96
CA ALA A 498 41.54 7.66 18.80
C ALA A 498 41.94 9.15 18.66
N ASN A 499 43.16 9.43 18.18
CA ASN A 499 43.67 10.78 17.98
C ASN A 499 44.81 10.79 16.95
N ASP A 500 45.27 11.99 16.60
CA ASP A 500 46.35 12.26 15.65
C ASP A 500 47.71 11.66 16.07
N TYR A 501 48.02 11.64 17.37
CA TYR A 501 49.28 11.09 17.88
C TYR A 501 49.32 9.55 17.82
N GLU A 502 48.25 8.87 18.22
CA GLU A 502 48.13 7.42 18.02
C GLU A 502 48.13 7.08 16.51
N MET A 503 47.50 7.91 15.68
CA MET A 503 47.55 7.75 14.22
C MET A 503 48.99 7.80 13.72
N LEU A 504 49.77 8.83 14.08
CA LEU A 504 51.18 8.94 13.68
C LEU A 504 51.99 7.69 14.03
N LYS A 505 51.81 7.13 15.24
CA LYS A 505 52.48 5.88 15.65
C LYS A 505 52.06 4.69 14.81
N THR A 506 50.76 4.54 14.56
CA THR A 506 50.21 3.39 13.82
C THR A 506 50.52 3.42 12.32
N LEU A 507 50.81 4.59 11.77
CA LEU A 507 51.28 4.73 10.39
C LEU A 507 52.62 4.04 10.15
N GLY A 508 53.44 3.85 11.20
CA GLY A 508 54.70 3.13 11.12
C GLY A 508 55.75 3.84 10.24
N CYS A 509 55.65 5.17 10.14
CA CYS A 509 56.63 5.98 9.43
C CYS A 509 57.88 6.23 10.29
N ILE A 510 58.98 6.54 9.61
CA ILE A 510 60.18 7.11 10.24
C ILE A 510 60.11 8.63 10.06
N GLN A 511 60.65 9.40 10.99
CA GLN A 511 60.65 10.86 10.88
C GLN A 511 62.06 11.38 10.66
N TYR A 512 62.21 12.39 9.81
CA TYR A 512 63.49 13.01 9.54
C TYR A 512 63.39 14.53 9.60
N TRP A 513 64.38 15.16 10.22
CA TRP A 513 64.63 16.58 9.99
C TRP A 513 65.31 16.74 8.64
N VAL A 514 64.70 17.51 7.75
CA VAL A 514 65.23 17.76 6.41
C VAL A 514 65.23 19.24 6.07
N ARG A 515 65.96 19.60 5.02
CA ARG A 515 65.79 20.86 4.30
C ARG A 515 65.05 20.58 3.00
N THR A 516 64.09 21.43 2.67
CA THR A 516 63.34 21.37 1.41
C THR A 516 63.52 22.66 0.60
N ASP A 517 63.15 22.62 -0.68
CA ASP A 517 63.13 23.78 -1.57
C ASP A 517 62.00 24.77 -1.25
N VAL A 518 60.84 24.26 -0.82
CA VAL A 518 59.68 24.99 -0.31
C VAL A 518 59.08 24.25 0.89
N PRO A 519 58.21 24.87 1.71
CA PRO A 519 57.55 24.15 2.81
C PRO A 519 56.88 22.85 2.34
N PRO A 520 57.09 21.70 3.02
CA PRO A 520 56.49 20.42 2.66
C PRO A 520 54.96 20.50 2.50
N GLY A 521 54.46 19.89 1.43
CA GLY A 521 53.03 19.92 1.08
C GLY A 521 52.59 21.15 0.27
N THR A 522 53.51 22.03 -0.11
CA THR A 522 53.20 23.17 -1.00
C THR A 522 53.02 22.69 -2.46
N PRO A 523 51.90 22.99 -3.14
CA PRO A 523 51.74 22.70 -4.57
C PRO A 523 52.65 23.55 -5.46
N PRO A 524 53.02 23.11 -6.69
CA PRO A 524 52.67 21.82 -7.30
C PRO A 524 53.52 20.65 -6.81
N SER A 525 54.68 20.93 -6.19
CA SER A 525 55.56 19.93 -5.60
C SER A 525 56.56 20.57 -4.62
N TRP A 526 57.16 19.73 -3.80
CA TRP A 526 58.25 20.06 -2.89
C TRP A 526 59.29 18.92 -2.96
N ASN A 527 60.56 19.25 -2.72
CA ASN A 527 61.65 18.28 -2.79
C ASN A 527 62.54 18.39 -1.54
N VAL A 528 62.99 17.23 -1.06
CA VAL A 528 64.03 17.17 -0.03
C VAL A 528 65.38 17.47 -0.67
N ILE A 529 66.06 18.51 -0.16
CA ILE A 529 67.40 18.92 -0.56
C ILE A 529 68.45 18.16 0.26
N GLU A 530 68.19 17.99 1.56
CA GLU A 530 69.18 17.46 2.51
C GLU A 530 68.48 16.81 3.72
N VAL A 531 68.97 15.65 4.15
CA VAL A 531 68.50 14.93 5.35
C VAL A 531 69.52 15.13 6.46
N PHE A 532 69.07 15.56 7.65
CA PHE A 532 69.96 15.87 8.76
C PHE A 532 70.03 14.77 9.81
N GLU A 533 68.88 14.37 10.34
CA GLU A 533 68.81 13.36 11.40
C GLU A 533 67.47 12.66 11.41
N GLU A 534 67.49 11.39 11.84
CA GLU A 534 66.32 10.60 12.16
C GLU A 534 65.78 11.02 13.54
N VAL A 535 64.46 11.10 13.65
CA VAL A 535 63.76 11.41 14.89
C VAL A 535 62.80 10.25 15.19
N PRO A 536 62.94 9.57 16.34
CA PRO A 536 61.99 8.54 16.74
C PRO A 536 60.57 9.12 16.81
N VAL A 537 59.57 8.32 16.42
CA VAL A 537 58.18 8.66 16.74
C VAL A 537 58.03 8.67 18.27
N PRO A 538 57.60 9.78 18.88
CA PRO A 538 57.58 9.94 20.34
C PRO A 538 56.73 8.92 21.07
#